data_AF-A0A929X9M1-F1
#
_entry.id   AF-A0A929X9M1-F1
#
_cell.length_a   1.000
_cell.length_b   1.000
_cell.length_c   1.000
_cell.angle_alpha   90.00
_cell.angle_beta   90.00
_cell.angle_gamma   90.00
#
_symmetry.space_group_name_H-M   'P 1'
#
loop_
_entity.id
_entity.type
_entity.pdbx_description
1 polymer ?
#
loop_
_entity_poly.entity_id
_entity_poly.type
_entity_poly.pdbx_seq_one_letter_code
_entity_poly.pdbx_strand_id
1 'polypeptide(L)' 'MRINLRTFEIFVTAMLIFSLLGVLSILPGVQLLGFAGALISVFFLHEIEKEWQRRKKKAVFYKRMEKIIARRLQDVA' A
#
# COMPACT_ATOMS: atom_id res chain seq x y z
N MET A 1 16.12 7.51 -2.69
CA MET A 1 15.00 8.47 -2.53
C MET A 1 13.89 7.78 -1.74
N ARG A 2 13.72 8.07 -0.44
CA ARG A 2 12.65 7.43 0.37
C ARG A 2 11.32 8.13 0.07
N ILE A 3 10.59 7.64 -0.91
CA ILE A 3 9.20 8.06 -1.12
C ILE A 3 8.39 7.54 0.07
N ASN A 4 7.63 8.41 0.72
CA ASN A 4 6.77 8.04 1.83
C ASN A 4 5.60 7.19 1.27
N LEU A 5 5.37 6.01 1.86
CA LEU A 5 4.38 5.03 1.37
C LEU A 5 2.99 5.66 1.21
N ARG A 6 2.63 6.57 2.13
CA ARG A 6 1.35 7.28 2.14
C ARG A 6 1.22 8.27 0.98
N THR A 7 2.32 8.93 0.60
CA THR A 7 2.33 9.85 -0.56
C THR A 7 2.18 9.07 -1.86
N PHE A 8 2.80 7.88 -1.94
CA PHE A 8 2.66 7.00 -3.09
C PHE A 8 1.23 6.45 -3.22
N GLU A 9 0.60 6.03 -2.12
CA GLU A 9 -0.80 5.60 -2.10
C GLU A 9 -1.76 6.68 -2.60
N ILE A 10 -1.58 7.94 -2.15
CA ILE A 10 -2.38 9.08 -2.62
C ILE A 10 -2.22 9.30 -4.13
N PHE A 11 -0.98 9.23 -4.63
CA PHE A 11 -0.69 9.37 -6.05
C PHE A 11 -1.37 8.27 -6.88
N VAL A 12 -1.24 7.01 -6.48
CA VAL A 12 -1.85 5.87 -7.18
C VAL A 12 -3.38 5.95 -7.12
N THR A 13 -3.94 6.41 -6.00
CA THR A 13 -5.39 6.60 -5.87
C THR A 13 -5.91 7.70 -6.80
N ALA A 14 -5.19 8.82 -6.91
CA ALA A 14 -5.54 9.87 -7.86
C ALA A 14 -5.45 9.40 -9.32
N MET A 15 -4.43 8.61 -9.65
CA MET A 15 -4.28 7.98 -10.97
C MET A 15 -5.44 7.02 -11.28
N LEU A 16 -5.90 6.24 -10.29
CA LEU A 16 -7.06 5.36 -10.44
C LEU A 16 -8.33 6.15 -10.79
N ILE A 17 -8.60 7.24 -10.06
CA ILE A 17 -9.78 8.10 -10.30
C ILE A 17 -9.72 8.67 -11.72
N PHE A 18 -8.57 9.19 -12.14
CA PHE A 18 -8.42 9.74 -13.50
C PHE A 18 -8.59 8.66 -14.58
N SER A 19 -8.08 7.46 -14.34
CA SER A 19 -8.22 6.32 -15.24
C SER A 19 -9.68 5.88 -15.39
N LEU A 20 -10.45 5.89 -14.30
CA LEU A 20 -11.89 5.59 -14.31
C LEU A 20 -12.69 6.62 -15.12
N LEU A 21 -12.32 7.91 -15.04
CA LEU A 21 -12.91 8.93 -15.91
C LEU A 21 -12.57 8.66 -17.39
N GLY A 22 -11.34 8.19 -17.67
CA GLY A 22 -10.92 7.76 -19.00
C GLY A 22 -11.75 6.61 -19.56
N VAL A 23 -12.12 5.63 -18.72
CA VAL A 23 -13.00 4.50 -19.11
C VAL A 23 -14.38 4.97 -19.55
N LEU A 24 -14.90 6.03 -18.93
CA LEU A 24 -16.20 6.63 -19.27
C LEU A 24 -16.16 7.51 -20.53
N SER A 25 -14.98 7.73 -21.12
CA SER A 25 -14.83 8.56 -22.32
C SER A 25 -15.52 7.95 -23.54
N ILE A 26 -15.92 8.79 -24.50
CA ILE A 26 -16.54 8.36 -25.76
C ILE A 26 -15.47 7.94 -26.78
N LEU A 27 -14.24 8.46 -26.66
CA LEU A 27 -13.16 8.13 -27.59
C LEU A 27 -12.56 6.75 -27.25
N PRO A 28 -12.56 5.77 -28.19
CA PRO A 28 -12.10 4.41 -27.91
C PRO A 28 -10.61 4.33 -27.52
N GLY A 29 -9.77 5.24 -28.05
CA GLY A 29 -8.37 5.33 -27.64
C GLY A 29 -8.19 5.77 -26.18
N VAL A 30 -9.04 6.68 -25.70
CA VAL A 30 -9.01 7.16 -24.31
C VAL A 30 -9.57 6.10 -23.36
N GLN A 31 -10.60 5.35 -23.79
CA GLN A 31 -11.14 4.23 -23.02
C GLN A 31 -10.08 3.15 -22.77
N LEU A 32 -9.34 2.74 -23.80
CA LEU A 32 -8.26 1.75 -23.68
C LEU A 32 -7.18 2.20 -22.69
N LEU A 33 -6.77 3.47 -22.75
CA LEU A 33 -5.83 4.04 -21.79
C LEU A 33 -6.42 4.10 -20.38
N GLY A 34 -7.71 4.41 -20.25
CA GLY A 34 -8.43 4.37 -18.97
C GLY A 34 -8.45 2.96 -18.36
N PHE A 35 -8.76 1.93 -19.15
CA PHE A 35 -8.74 0.54 -18.68
C PHE A 35 -7.34 0.10 -18.24
N ALA A 36 -6.31 0.40 -19.05
CA ALA A 36 -4.93 0.09 -18.72
C ALA A 36 -4.49 0.82 -17.43
N GLY A 37 -4.79 2.11 -17.31
CA GLY A 37 -4.47 2.91 -16.14
C GLY A 37 -5.17 2.43 -14.87
N ALA A 38 -6.42 1.99 -14.97
CA ALA A 38 -7.17 1.43 -13.85
C ALA A 38 -6.56 0.11 -13.36
N LEU A 39 -6.24 -0.81 -14.28
CA LEU A 39 -5.59 -2.08 -13.94
C LEU A 39 -4.23 -1.88 -13.27
N ILE A 40 -3.41 -0.98 -13.81
CA ILE A 40 -2.09 -0.65 -13.26
C ILE A 40 -2.24 -0.05 -11.85
N SER A 41 -3.20 0.87 -11.67
CA SER A 41 -3.42 1.50 -10.37
C SER A 41 -3.88 0.51 -9.30
N VAL A 42 -4.77 -0.42 -9.65
CA VAL A 42 -5.20 -1.51 -8.75
C VAL A 42 -4.03 -2.43 -8.40
N PHE A 43 -3.17 -2.77 -9.37
CA PHE A 43 -1.97 -3.56 -9.11
C PHE A 43 -1.03 -2.88 -8.10
N PHE A 44 -0.79 -1.57 -8.27
CA PHE A 44 0.04 -0.82 -7.33
C PHE A 44 -0.58 -0.72 -5.93
N LEU A 45 -1.90 -0.51 -5.81
CA LEU A 45 -2.58 -0.54 -4.51
C LEU A 45 -2.41 -1.89 -3.81
N HIS A 46 -2.49 -2.99 -4.57
CA HIS A 46 -2.26 -4.32 -4.04
C HIS A 46 -0.82 -4.55 -3.55
N GLU A 47 0.19 -4.05 -4.27
CA GLU A 47 1.60 -4.06 -3.84
C GLU A 47 1.80 -3.25 -2.54
N ILE A 48 1.19 -2.06 -2.44
CA ILE A 48 1.25 -1.21 -1.23
C ILE A 48 0.65 -1.94 -0.03
N GLU A 49 -0.53 -2.56 -0.18
CA GLU A 49 -1.18 -3.36 0.85
C GLU A 49 -0.26 -4.50 1.32
N LYS A 50 0.35 -5.23 0.38
CA LYS A 50 1.31 -6.30 0.69
C LYS A 50 2.51 -5.79 1.48
N GLU A 51 3.09 -4.65 1.10
CA GLU A 51 4.17 -4.03 1.86
C GLU A 51 3.74 -3.62 3.27
N TRP A 52 2.53 -3.06 3.40
CA TRP A 52 1.99 -2.66 4.69
C TRP A 52 1.81 -3.86 5.62
N GLN A 53 1.28 -4.97 5.10
CA GLN A 53 1.16 -6.23 5.85
C GLN A 53 2.52 -6.79 6.28
N ARG A 54 3.55 -6.70 5.42
CA ARG A 54 4.93 -7.11 5.79
C ARG A 54 5.48 -6.25 6.92
N ARG A 55 5.28 -4.92 6.87
CA ARG A 55 5.70 -4.00 7.94
C ARG A 55 4.94 -4.26 9.25
N LYS A 56 3.63 -4.51 9.17
CA LYS A 56 2.79 -4.84 10.32
C LYS A 56 3.24 -6.13 11.00
N LYS A 57 3.54 -7.19 10.24
CA LYS A 57 4.07 -8.46 10.78
C LYS A 57 5.38 -8.26 11.55
N LYS A 58 6.31 -7.45 11.02
CA LYS A 58 7.55 -7.09 11.72
C LYS A 58 7.26 -6.33 13.02
N ALA A 59 6.40 -5.31 12.99
CA ALA A 59 6.04 -4.54 14.19
C ALA A 59 5.39 -5.41 15.29
N VAL A 60 4.52 -6.35 14.90
CA VAL A 60 3.93 -7.32 15.84
C VAL A 60 4.99 -8.24 16.43
N PHE A 61 5.94 -8.72 15.62
CA PHE A 61 7.04 -9.54 16.10
C PHE A 61 7.90 -8.81 17.15
N TYR A 62 8.30 -7.56 16.87
CA TYR A 62 9.09 -6.77 17.82
C TYR A 62 8.32 -6.47 19.11
N LYS A 63 7.03 -6.13 19.05
CA LYS A 63 6.19 -5.95 20.25
C LYS A 63 6.07 -7.23 21.09
N ARG A 64 6.04 -8.40 20.46
CA ARG A 64 6.03 -9.69 21.18
C ARG A 64 7.37 -9.93 21.88
N MET A 65 8.49 -9.69 21.19
CA MET A 65 9.83 -9.81 21.77
C MET A 65 10.03 -8.87 22.96
N GLU A 66 9.62 -7.60 22.82
CA GLU A 66 9.67 -6.60 23.90
C GLU A 66 8.91 -7.08 25.15
N LYS A 67 7.71 -7.64 24.99
CA LYS A 67 6.95 -8.22 26.11
C LYS A 67 7.66 -9.42 26.76
N ILE A 68 8.34 -10.27 25.97
CA ILE A 68 9.08 -11.41 26.50
C ILE A 68 10.30 -10.93 27.30
N ILE A 69 11.05 -9.99 26.75
CA ILE A 69 12.23 -9.40 27.39
C ILE A 69 11.84 -8.69 28.69
N ALA A 70 10.77 -7.90 28.68
CA ALA A 70 10.29 -7.20 29.87
C ALA A 70 9.91 -8.16 31.01
N ARG A 71 9.23 -9.28 30.69
CA ARG A 71 8.92 -10.32 31.67
C ARG A 71 10.19 -10.96 32.25
N ARG A 72 11.14 -11.32 31.38
CA ARG A 72 12.41 -11.92 31.79
C ARG A 72 13.27 -11.00 32.66
N LEU A 73 13.23 -9.68 32.42
CA LEU A 73 13.92 -8.70 33.25
C LEU A 73 13.28 -8.55 34.64
N GLN A 74 11.95 -8.70 34.75
CA GLN A 74 11.25 -8.70 36.04
C GLN A 74 11.46 -9.99 36.83
N ASP A 75 11.67 -11.13 36.17
CA ASP A 75 11.97 -12.41 36.85
C ASP A 75 13.40 -12.46 37.45
N VAL A 76 14.29 -11.56 37.01
CA VAL A 76 15.72 -11.53 37.42
C VAL A 76 16.01 -10.41 38.44
N ALA A 77 15.06 -9.48 38.65
CA ALA A 77 15.14 -8.40 39.64
C ALA A 77 14.40 -8.77 40.92
#